data_AF-A0AAE0GHC7-F1
#
_entry.id   AF-A0AAE0GHC7-F1
#
_cell.length_a   1.000
_cell.length_b   1.000
_cell.length_c   1.000
_cell.angle_alpha   90.00
_cell.angle_beta   90.00
_cell.angle_gamma   90.00
#
_symmetry.space_group_name_H-M   'P 1'
#
loop_
_entity.id
_entity.type
_entity.pdbx_description
1 polymer ?
#
loop_
_entity_poly.entity_id
_entity_poly.type
_entity_poly.pdbx_seq_one_letter_code
_entity_poly.pdbx_strand_id
1 'polypeptide(L)'
;MKLHSQEDTTNRDGLMSAHLGASHIVLTDCTEESLDLARKNVRLCSEADLILNADMRMSVHHLRWEQDLGVKLYLHVNGGVDAPKDIGEPLDQNALFDVVLGSDLVYSIGHAGLLPRVIMRRLRPGGTAIIVTAIRNSTHHDEFVTSCRETRGLCNLKIQWKEVQQEFYSEEDAMEEEDFSRGFLIVTFTSAVEEE
;
A
#
# COMPACT_ATOMS: atom_id res chain seq x y z
N MET A 1 -18.00 -11.01 19.34
CA MET A 1 -17.82 -10.43 17.99
C MET A 1 -16.92 -11.38 17.22
N LYS A 2 -17.49 -12.26 16.38
CA LYS A 2 -16.71 -13.16 15.50
C LYS A 2 -16.41 -12.36 14.23
N LEU A 3 -15.16 -11.93 14.06
CA LEU A 3 -14.72 -11.42 12.76
C LEU A 3 -14.80 -12.59 11.77
N HIS A 4 -15.57 -12.39 10.71
CA HIS A 4 -15.74 -13.35 9.62
C HIS A 4 -14.38 -13.66 8.94
N SER A 5 -14.39 -14.78 8.22
CA SER A 5 -13.28 -15.48 7.57
C SER A 5 -12.16 -14.62 6.98
N GLN A 6 -10.98 -15.24 6.91
CA GLN A 6 -9.67 -14.76 6.41
C GLN A 6 -9.68 -14.11 5.01
N GLU A 7 -10.81 -14.11 4.29
CA GLU A 7 -10.96 -13.66 2.90
C GLU A 7 -11.26 -12.16 2.75
N ASP A 8 -11.54 -11.42 3.83
CA ASP A 8 -11.96 -10.00 3.80
C ASP A 8 -10.94 -9.04 4.51
N THR A 9 -9.67 -9.03 4.10
CA THR A 9 -8.62 -8.18 4.75
C THR A 9 -8.11 -7.02 3.89
N THR A 10 -8.44 -6.97 2.59
CA THR A 10 -7.97 -5.90 1.70
C THR A 10 -8.49 -4.54 2.17
N ASN A 11 -7.59 -3.56 2.28
CA ASN A 11 -7.85 -2.16 2.65
C ASN A 11 -8.18 -1.87 4.12
N ARG A 12 -7.84 -2.77 5.06
CA ARG A 12 -8.02 -2.50 6.50
C ARG A 12 -7.29 -1.23 6.98
N ASP A 13 -6.12 -0.93 6.43
CA ASP A 13 -5.36 0.27 6.81
C ASP A 13 -6.14 1.57 6.50
N GLY A 14 -6.84 1.59 5.36
CA GLY A 14 -7.71 2.70 4.99
C GLY A 14 -8.91 2.84 5.93
N LEU A 15 -9.56 1.72 6.28
CA LEU A 15 -10.67 1.72 7.24
C LEU A 15 -10.25 2.07 8.67
N MET A 16 -9.01 1.74 9.07
CA MET A 16 -8.47 2.17 10.35
C MET A 16 -8.14 3.66 10.34
N SER A 17 -7.67 4.19 9.22
CA SER A 17 -7.42 5.64 9.06
C SER A 17 -8.69 6.47 9.27
N ALA A 18 -9.85 5.92 8.88
CA ALA A 18 -11.15 6.51 9.19
C ALA A 18 -11.33 6.72 10.70
N HIS A 19 -11.14 5.66 11.49
CA HIS A 19 -11.24 5.74 12.94
C HIS A 19 -10.24 6.70 13.58
N LEU A 20 -9.08 6.90 12.95
CA LEU A 20 -8.05 7.81 13.41
C LEU A 20 -8.32 9.27 13.02
N GLY A 21 -9.47 9.57 12.41
CA GLY A 21 -9.92 10.93 12.13
C GLY A 21 -9.54 11.47 10.76
N ALA A 22 -9.14 10.63 9.81
CA ALA A 22 -8.95 11.06 8.43
C ALA A 22 -10.29 11.57 7.85
N SER A 23 -10.29 12.79 7.29
CA SER A 23 -11.51 13.37 6.69
C SER A 23 -11.79 12.88 5.27
N HIS A 24 -10.75 12.44 4.55
CA HIS A 24 -10.86 11.91 3.21
C HIS A 24 -9.88 10.75 3.02
N ILE A 25 -10.40 9.60 2.59
CA ILE A 25 -9.62 8.38 2.35
C ILE A 25 -9.82 7.93 0.92
N VAL A 26 -8.71 7.65 0.26
CA VAL A 26 -8.69 7.11 -1.10
C VAL A 26 -8.04 5.73 -1.04
N LEU A 27 -8.81 4.71 -1.42
CA LEU A 27 -8.32 3.34 -1.54
C LEU A 27 -7.93 3.08 -2.99
N THR A 28 -6.78 2.46 -3.23
CA THR A 28 -6.30 2.18 -4.58
C THR A 28 -5.75 0.78 -4.73
N ASP A 29 -6.02 0.16 -5.87
CA ASP A 29 -5.44 -1.11 -6.31
C ASP A 29 -5.40 -1.14 -7.86
N CYS A 30 -4.75 -2.15 -8.45
CA CYS A 30 -4.64 -2.34 -9.88
C CYS A 30 -5.53 -3.45 -10.44
N THR A 31 -6.17 -4.26 -9.60
CA THR A 31 -7.08 -5.34 -10.01
C THR A 31 -8.54 -4.99 -9.74
N GLU A 32 -9.45 -5.48 -10.59
CA GLU A 32 -10.88 -5.21 -10.45
C GLU A 32 -11.43 -5.91 -9.20
N GLU A 33 -10.96 -7.12 -8.92
CA GLU A 33 -11.38 -7.92 -7.76
C GLU A 33 -11.04 -7.23 -6.44
N SER A 34 -9.83 -6.67 -6.31
CA SER A 34 -9.44 -5.91 -5.12
C SER A 34 -10.25 -4.62 -4.96
N LEU A 35 -10.52 -3.93 -6.08
CA LEU A 35 -11.32 -2.69 -6.06
C LEU A 35 -12.79 -2.97 -5.72
N ASP A 36 -13.37 -4.06 -6.20
CA ASP A 36 -14.73 -4.48 -5.85
C ASP A 36 -14.84 -4.82 -4.37
N LEU A 37 -13.85 -5.53 -3.83
CA LEU A 37 -13.78 -5.79 -2.39
C LEU A 37 -13.64 -4.48 -1.59
N ALA A 38 -12.82 -3.54 -2.06
CA ALA A 38 -12.70 -2.22 -1.45
C ALA A 38 -14.04 -1.47 -1.43
N ARG A 39 -14.78 -1.46 -2.55
CA ARG A 39 -16.10 -0.83 -2.69
C ARG A 39 -17.11 -1.48 -1.75
N LYS A 40 -17.13 -2.81 -1.66
CA LYS A 40 -17.98 -3.57 -0.73
C LYS A 40 -17.66 -3.18 0.72
N ASN A 41 -16.39 -3.11 1.08
CA ASN A 41 -15.97 -2.72 2.43
C ASN A 41 -16.36 -1.28 2.79
N VAL A 42 -16.18 -0.32 1.87
CA VAL A 42 -16.64 1.06 2.06
C VAL A 42 -18.15 1.14 2.28
N ARG A 43 -18.94 0.37 1.50
CA ARG A 43 -20.41 0.30 1.68
C ARG A 43 -20.79 -0.25 3.06
N LEU A 44 -20.20 -1.38 3.46
CA LEU A 44 -20.47 -2.01 4.76
C LEU A 44 -20.12 -1.07 5.92
N CYS A 45 -19.00 -0.35 5.84
CA CYS A 45 -18.62 0.63 6.87
C CYS A 45 -19.55 1.84 6.92
N SER A 46 -20.10 2.25 5.77
CA SER A 46 -21.09 3.34 5.69
C SER A 46 -22.44 2.92 6.27
N GLU A 47 -22.89 1.70 5.97
CA GLU A 47 -24.19 1.18 6.44
C GLU A 47 -24.21 0.87 7.94
N ALA A 48 -23.04 0.52 8.50
CA ALA A 48 -22.97 0.13 9.90
C ALA A 48 -23.03 1.33 10.87
N ASP A 49 -22.85 2.58 10.41
CA ASP A 49 -22.66 3.76 11.28
C ASP A 49 -21.53 3.60 12.32
N LEU A 50 -20.70 2.56 12.19
CA LEU A 50 -19.74 2.15 13.22
C LEU A 50 -18.41 2.92 13.13
N ILE A 51 -18.15 3.61 12.01
CA ILE A 51 -16.79 4.00 11.63
C ILE A 51 -16.70 5.41 11.02
N LEU A 52 -17.70 5.82 10.23
CA LEU A 52 -17.62 7.05 9.45
C LEU A 52 -18.26 8.21 10.22
N ASN A 53 -17.47 9.21 10.58
CA ASN A 53 -18.02 10.51 10.94
C ASN A 53 -18.81 11.07 9.74
N ALA A 54 -19.88 11.83 9.99
CA ALA A 54 -20.76 12.34 8.93
C ALA A 54 -20.04 13.15 7.83
N ASP A 55 -18.89 13.75 8.15
CA ASP A 55 -18.08 14.55 7.22
C ASP A 55 -17.00 13.74 6.48
N MET A 56 -16.84 12.46 6.81
CA MET A 56 -15.80 11.62 6.20
C MET A 56 -16.19 11.20 4.78
N ARG A 57 -15.21 11.27 3.88
CA ARG A 57 -15.36 10.82 2.50
C ARG A 57 -14.44 9.65 2.22
N MET A 58 -14.96 8.63 1.56
CA MET A 58 -14.18 7.49 1.09
C MET A 58 -14.43 7.27 -0.40
N SER A 59 -13.37 7.07 -1.17
CA SER A 59 -13.46 6.69 -2.58
C SER A 59 -12.48 5.57 -2.93
N VAL A 60 -12.77 4.87 -4.04
CA VAL A 60 -11.99 3.73 -4.52
C VAL A 60 -11.60 4.00 -5.96
N HIS A 61 -10.30 3.99 -6.25
CA HIS A 61 -9.76 4.33 -7.57
C HIS A 61 -8.77 3.29 -8.06
N HIS A 62 -8.76 3.07 -9.37
CA HIS A 62 -7.74 2.26 -10.01
C HIS A 62 -6.41 3.01 -10.07
N LEU A 63 -5.33 2.37 -9.62
CA LEU A 63 -3.97 2.90 -9.70
C LEU A 63 -2.99 1.79 -10.09
N ARG A 64 -2.42 1.92 -11.28
CA ARG A 64 -1.30 1.10 -11.72
C ARG A 64 -0.01 1.91 -11.71
N TRP A 65 0.97 1.47 -10.94
CA TRP A 65 2.20 2.22 -10.65
C TRP A 65 3.02 2.56 -11.89
N GLU A 66 3.13 1.64 -12.85
CA GLU A 66 3.81 1.88 -14.11
C GLU A 66 3.15 3.00 -14.91
N GLN A 67 1.82 2.96 -14.99
CA GLN A 67 1.02 3.95 -15.71
C GLN A 67 1.10 5.31 -15.02
N ASP A 68 1.06 5.33 -13.68
CA ASP A 68 1.18 6.54 -12.89
C ASP A 68 2.51 7.27 -13.11
N LEU A 69 3.60 6.51 -13.21
CA LEU A 69 4.92 7.06 -13.49
C LEU A 69 5.22 7.25 -14.98
N GLY A 70 4.30 6.86 -15.87
CA GLY A 70 4.51 6.91 -17.32
C GLY A 70 5.66 6.01 -17.79
N VAL A 71 5.98 4.94 -17.06
CA VAL A 71 7.05 3.99 -17.39
C VAL A 71 6.47 2.71 -17.94
N LYS A 72 7.19 2.05 -18.86
CA LYS A 72 6.87 0.69 -19.29
C LYS A 72 7.79 -0.29 -18.56
N LEU A 73 7.26 -1.02 -17.59
CA LEU A 73 7.95 -2.23 -17.14
C LEU A 73 7.55 -3.41 -18.03
N TYR A 74 8.57 -4.11 -18.53
CA TYR A 74 8.41 -5.44 -19.09
C TYR A 74 8.39 -6.46 -17.94
N LEU A 75 7.49 -6.28 -16.97
CA LEU A 75 7.20 -7.36 -16.05
C LEU A 75 6.60 -8.49 -16.90
N HIS A 76 7.35 -9.58 -17.05
CA HIS A 76 6.88 -10.82 -17.65
C HIS A 76 5.81 -11.43 -16.74
N VAL A 77 4.63 -10.82 -16.72
CA VAL A 77 3.42 -11.50 -16.29
C VAL A 77 2.89 -12.17 -17.55
N ASN A 78 2.82 -13.50 -17.52
CA ASN A 78 2.40 -14.33 -18.65
C ASN A 78 1.16 -13.74 -19.34
N GLY A 79 1.31 -13.37 -20.61
CA GLY A 79 0.24 -12.89 -21.47
C GLY A 79 0.11 -11.37 -21.45
N GLY A 80 0.50 -10.73 -22.55
CA GLY A 80 0.16 -9.34 -22.86
C GLY A 80 -1.34 -9.18 -23.06
N VAL A 81 -2.10 -9.30 -21.98
CA VAL A 81 -3.51 -8.95 -21.93
C VAL A 81 -3.56 -7.44 -21.81
N ASP A 82 -4.11 -6.79 -22.82
CA ASP A 82 -4.49 -5.38 -22.75
C ASP A 82 -5.15 -5.13 -21.38
N ALA A 83 -4.71 -4.09 -20.67
CA ALA A 83 -5.33 -3.74 -19.40
C ALA A 83 -6.85 -3.68 -19.62
N PRO A 84 -7.66 -4.45 -18.86
CA PRO A 84 -9.11 -4.42 -19.02
C PRO A 84 -9.59 -2.97 -19.05
N LYS A 85 -10.45 -2.64 -20.01
CA LYS A 85 -10.83 -1.25 -20.28
C LYS A 85 -11.66 -0.61 -19.16
N ASP A 86 -12.14 -1.39 -18.18
CA ASP A 86 -13.12 -0.96 -17.17
C ASP A 86 -12.78 -1.38 -15.72
N ILE A 87 -11.50 -1.48 -15.34
CA ILE A 87 -11.09 -1.90 -13.97
C ILE A 87 -11.62 -0.94 -12.86
N GLY A 88 -11.98 0.29 -13.23
CA GLY A 88 -12.57 1.28 -12.35
C GLY A 88 -12.20 2.70 -12.74
N GLU A 89 -12.72 3.68 -12.00
CA GLU A 89 -12.35 5.07 -12.19
C GLU A 89 -10.86 5.25 -11.87
N PRO A 90 -10.03 5.72 -12.82
CA PRO A 90 -8.62 5.95 -12.58
C PRO A 90 -8.43 7.05 -11.54
N LEU A 91 -7.39 6.94 -10.73
CA LEU A 91 -7.00 8.03 -9.83
C LEU A 91 -6.61 9.26 -10.64
N ASP A 92 -7.11 10.44 -10.25
CA ASP A 92 -6.73 11.72 -10.85
C ASP A 92 -5.20 11.86 -10.88
N GLN A 93 -4.63 12.23 -12.02
CA GLN A 93 -3.20 12.41 -12.22
C GLN A 93 -2.58 13.48 -11.31
N ASN A 94 -3.38 14.42 -10.82
CA ASN A 94 -2.96 15.48 -9.91
C ASN A 94 -3.35 15.22 -8.45
N ALA A 95 -3.92 14.06 -8.13
CA ALA A 95 -4.23 13.70 -6.75
C ALA A 95 -2.94 13.62 -5.92
N LEU A 96 -2.92 14.39 -4.83
CA LEU A 96 -1.85 14.42 -3.84
C LEU A 96 -2.43 14.22 -2.43
N PHE A 97 -1.65 13.58 -1.57
CA PHE A 97 -2.06 13.16 -0.23
C PHE A 97 -1.13 13.70 0.84
N ASP A 98 -1.70 14.02 2.00
CA ASP A 98 -0.95 14.39 3.19
C ASP A 98 -0.28 13.16 3.83
N VAL A 99 -0.94 12.00 3.74
CA VAL A 99 -0.45 10.70 4.22
C VAL A 99 -0.69 9.62 3.19
N VAL A 100 0.31 8.79 2.91
CA VAL A 100 0.19 7.55 2.11
C VAL A 100 0.50 6.36 3.00
N LEU A 101 -0.41 5.39 3.06
CA LEU A 101 -0.23 4.14 3.78
C LEU A 101 -0.15 2.98 2.79
N GLY A 102 0.69 2.00 3.10
CA GLY A 102 0.83 0.80 2.28
C GLY A 102 1.20 -0.40 3.14
N SER A 103 0.55 -1.53 2.87
CA SER A 103 0.84 -2.79 3.55
C SER A 103 1.19 -3.88 2.55
N ASP A 104 2.28 -4.58 2.84
CA ASP A 104 2.82 -5.74 2.12
C ASP A 104 3.13 -5.50 0.64
N LEU A 105 3.37 -4.27 0.22
CA LEU A 105 3.44 -3.87 -1.20
C LEU A 105 4.63 -4.40 -2.02
N VAL A 106 5.60 -5.07 -1.38
CA VAL A 106 6.93 -5.39 -1.97
C VAL A 106 6.97 -6.85 -2.46
N TYR A 107 6.09 -7.19 -3.41
CA TYR A 107 5.94 -8.56 -3.93
C TYR A 107 6.90 -8.95 -5.05
N SER A 108 7.49 -7.97 -5.75
CA SER A 108 8.43 -8.20 -6.85
C SER A 108 9.53 -7.14 -6.86
N ILE A 109 10.69 -7.45 -7.44
CA ILE A 109 11.80 -6.49 -7.61
C ILE A 109 11.34 -5.26 -8.40
N GLY A 110 10.55 -5.43 -9.46
CA GLY A 110 10.03 -4.30 -10.24
C GLY A 110 9.14 -3.37 -9.41
N HIS A 111 8.29 -3.95 -8.56
CA HIS A 111 7.46 -3.20 -7.63
C HIS A 111 8.29 -2.50 -6.54
N ALA A 112 9.30 -3.18 -5.99
CA ALA A 112 10.23 -2.62 -5.02
C ALA A 112 10.91 -1.36 -5.55
N GLY A 113 11.33 -1.37 -6.82
CA GLY A 113 11.96 -0.23 -7.48
C GLY A 113 11.04 0.95 -7.79
N LEU A 114 9.76 0.68 -8.09
CA LEU A 114 8.79 1.72 -8.43
C LEU A 114 8.18 2.41 -7.21
N LEU A 115 7.90 1.64 -6.17
CA LEU A 115 7.03 2.06 -5.07
C LEU A 115 7.44 3.42 -4.45
N PRO A 116 8.73 3.66 -4.10
CA PRO A 116 9.12 4.95 -3.52
C PRO A 116 8.86 6.14 -4.43
N ARG A 117 9.00 5.95 -5.76
CA ARG A 117 8.76 7.00 -6.77
C ARG A 117 7.28 7.29 -6.95
N VAL A 118 6.43 6.25 -6.95
CA VAL A 118 4.97 6.41 -6.97
C VAL A 118 4.52 7.19 -5.74
N ILE A 119 4.96 6.77 -4.56
CA ILE A 119 4.60 7.44 -3.31
C ILE A 119 5.07 8.89 -3.33
N MET A 120 6.32 9.16 -3.71
CA MET A 120 6.83 10.54 -3.79
C MET A 120 6.00 11.41 -4.76
N ARG A 121 5.57 10.87 -5.91
CA ARG A 121 4.70 11.58 -6.86
C ARG A 121 3.34 11.92 -6.25
N ARG A 122 2.86 11.11 -5.30
CA ARG A 122 1.52 11.21 -4.71
C ARG A 122 1.51 11.91 -3.36
N LEU A 123 2.65 12.23 -2.77
CA LEU A 123 2.73 13.04 -1.56
C LEU A 123 2.68 14.53 -1.89
N ARG A 124 1.92 15.30 -1.10
CA ARG A 124 2.09 16.75 -1.05
C ARG A 124 3.46 17.12 -0.46
N PRO A 125 3.98 18.33 -0.73
CA PRO A 125 5.13 18.87 0.01
C PRO A 125 4.94 18.72 1.53
N GLY A 126 5.91 18.09 2.19
CA GLY A 126 5.85 17.79 3.63
C GLY A 126 4.95 16.61 4.03
N GLY A 127 4.25 15.98 3.08
CA GLY A 127 3.44 14.79 3.30
C GLY A 127 4.28 13.58 3.75
N THR A 128 3.64 12.62 4.42
CA THR A 128 4.31 11.46 5.03
C THR A 128 3.84 10.15 4.40
N ALA A 129 4.75 9.19 4.22
CA ALA A 129 4.38 7.82 3.90
C ALA A 129 4.80 6.85 5.00
N ILE A 130 3.96 5.83 5.23
CA ILE A 130 4.23 4.73 6.14
C ILE A 130 3.95 3.42 5.40
N ILE A 131 5.01 2.65 5.17
CA ILE A 131 4.94 1.36 4.49
C ILE A 131 5.33 0.27 5.48
N VAL A 132 4.45 -0.71 5.64
CA VAL A 132 4.68 -1.89 6.47
C VAL A 132 4.71 -3.10 5.55
N THR A 133 5.77 -3.89 5.54
CA THR A 133 5.84 -5.05 4.65
C THR A 133 6.46 -6.24 5.36
N ALA A 134 5.92 -7.44 5.12
CA ALA A 134 6.53 -8.66 5.62
C ALA A 134 7.81 -8.94 4.84
N ILE A 135 8.86 -9.40 5.51
CA ILE A 135 10.07 -9.85 4.82
C ILE A 135 9.93 -11.29 4.37
N ARG A 136 9.63 -11.46 3.09
CA ARG A 136 9.55 -12.76 2.40
C ARG A 136 10.78 -13.09 1.58
N ASN A 137 11.43 -12.08 1.01
CA ASN A 137 12.60 -12.22 0.17
C ASN A 137 13.52 -11.01 0.36
N SER A 138 14.67 -11.22 1.00
CA SER A 138 15.64 -10.16 1.30
C SER A 138 16.03 -9.31 0.10
N THR A 139 16.10 -9.90 -1.10
CA THR A 139 16.43 -9.19 -2.34
C THR A 139 15.39 -8.12 -2.69
N HIS A 140 14.10 -8.41 -2.51
CA HIS A 140 13.05 -7.42 -2.78
C HIS A 140 13.12 -6.25 -1.79
N HIS A 141 13.48 -6.52 -0.54
CA HIS A 141 13.63 -5.49 0.50
C HIS A 141 14.86 -4.63 0.29
N ASP A 142 15.99 -5.23 -0.04
CA ASP A 142 17.21 -4.50 -0.36
C ASP A 142 17.00 -3.57 -1.56
N GLU A 143 16.28 -4.04 -2.59
CA GLU A 143 15.88 -3.22 -3.73
C GLU A 143 14.96 -2.06 -3.30
N PHE A 144 13.96 -2.33 -2.46
CA PHE A 144 13.04 -1.30 -1.97
C PHE A 144 13.76 -0.24 -1.14
N VAL A 145 14.63 -0.65 -0.22
CA VAL A 145 15.45 0.24 0.62
C VAL A 145 16.41 1.07 -0.23
N THR A 146 17.07 0.45 -1.21
CA THR A 146 17.95 1.15 -2.15
C THR A 146 17.16 2.19 -2.94
N SER A 147 16.02 1.81 -3.49
CA SER A 147 15.14 2.71 -4.24
C SER A 147 14.59 3.87 -3.39
N CYS A 148 14.31 3.65 -2.10
CA CYS A 148 13.96 4.72 -1.17
C CYS A 148 15.10 5.73 -1.01
N ARG A 149 16.35 5.26 -0.90
CA ARG A 149 17.52 6.14 -0.74
C ARG A 149 17.85 6.92 -2.01
N GLU A 150 17.56 6.36 -3.18
CA GLU A 150 17.87 6.96 -4.47
C GLU A 150 16.76 7.90 -5.00
N THR A 151 15.54 7.77 -4.48
CA THR A 151 14.41 8.61 -4.90
C THR A 151 14.59 10.04 -4.40
N ARG A 152 14.79 10.97 -5.36
CA ARG A 152 14.91 12.41 -5.07
C ARG A 152 13.62 12.95 -4.47
N GLY A 153 13.77 13.87 -3.52
CA GLY A 153 12.66 14.52 -2.84
C GLY A 153 12.16 13.78 -1.60
N LEU A 154 12.64 12.55 -1.35
CA LEU A 154 12.42 11.87 -0.07
C LEU A 154 13.37 12.41 0.99
N CYS A 155 12.81 12.67 2.17
CA CYS A 155 13.50 13.17 3.35
C CYS A 155 13.09 12.35 4.58
N ASN A 156 13.85 12.47 5.66
CA ASN A 156 13.54 11.85 6.96
C ASN A 156 13.31 10.33 6.88
N LEU A 157 14.00 9.64 5.96
CA LEU A 157 13.87 8.19 5.77
C LEU A 157 14.27 7.46 7.05
N LYS A 158 13.30 6.75 7.63
CA LYS A 158 13.46 5.87 8.78
C LYS A 158 13.08 4.46 8.36
N ILE A 159 13.97 3.52 8.63
CA ILE A 159 13.76 2.11 8.34
C ILE A 159 13.90 1.36 9.66
N GLN A 160 12.86 0.64 10.06
CA GLN A 160 12.82 -0.11 11.30
C GLN A 160 12.48 -1.56 11.01
N TRP A 161 13.33 -2.46 11.48
CA TRP A 161 13.04 -3.89 11.50
C TRP A 161 12.30 -4.24 12.79
N LYS A 162 11.26 -5.05 12.68
CA LYS A 162 10.50 -5.60 13.80
C LYS A 162 10.37 -7.10 13.64
N GLU A 163 11.02 -7.84 14.53
CA GLU A 163 10.88 -9.29 14.62
C GLU A 163 9.49 -9.64 15.17
N VAL A 164 8.86 -10.67 14.61
CA VAL A 164 7.61 -11.23 15.10
C VAL A 164 7.95 -12.28 16.15
N GLN A 165 7.43 -12.10 17.36
CA GLN A 165 7.56 -13.12 18.39
C GLN A 165 6.85 -14.40 17.93
N GLN A 166 7.50 -15.54 18.11
CA GLN A 166 7.12 -16.84 17.56
C GLN A 166 5.72 -17.32 18.02
N GLU A 167 5.17 -16.73 19.08
CA GLU A 167 3.89 -17.08 19.72
C GLU A 167 2.64 -16.87 18.83
N PHE A 168 2.78 -16.22 17.67
CA PHE A 168 1.65 -15.92 16.77
C PHE A 168 1.46 -16.92 15.62
N TYR A 169 2.36 -17.89 15.43
CA TYR A 169 2.28 -18.87 14.35
C TYR A 169 2.01 -20.27 14.90
N SER A 170 1.14 -21.02 14.22
CA SER A 170 0.94 -22.43 14.56
C SER A 170 2.20 -23.23 14.20
N GLU A 171 2.44 -24.35 14.88
CA GLU A 171 3.59 -25.22 14.57
C GLU A 171 3.57 -25.74 13.12
N GLU A 172 2.38 -25.80 12.50
CA GLU A 172 2.20 -26.18 11.09
C GLU A 172 2.73 -25.11 10.11
N ASP A 173 2.59 -23.81 10.43
CA ASP A 173 3.14 -22.72 9.62
C ASP A 173 4.67 -22.63 9.72
N ALA A 174 5.27 -23.31 10.70
CA ALA A 174 6.69 -23.19 10.99
C ALA A 174 7.59 -24.14 10.19
N MET A 175 7.01 -25.12 9.49
CA MET A 175 7.74 -26.26 8.93
C MET A 175 8.13 -26.16 7.46
N GLU A 176 7.61 -25.22 6.66
CA GLU A 176 7.80 -25.28 5.20
C GLU A 176 8.86 -24.34 4.59
N GLU A 177 9.33 -23.27 5.24
CA GLU A 177 10.30 -22.38 4.59
C GLU A 177 11.42 -21.89 5.53
N GLU A 178 12.63 -22.44 5.34
CA GLU A 178 13.84 -22.19 6.15
C GLU A 178 14.41 -20.76 6.03
N ASP A 179 13.85 -19.87 5.20
CA ASP A 179 14.50 -18.59 4.84
C ASP A 179 13.65 -17.32 5.09
N PHE A 180 12.50 -17.47 5.75
CA PHE A 180 11.68 -16.31 6.10
C PHE A 180 12.16 -15.74 7.42
N SER A 181 12.95 -14.66 7.35
CA SER A 181 13.11 -13.79 8.51
C SER A 181 11.71 -13.32 8.96
N ARG A 182 11.22 -13.87 10.07
CA ARG A 182 9.86 -13.61 10.59
C ARG A 182 9.80 -12.20 11.19
N GLY A 183 9.67 -11.21 10.34
CA GLY A 183 9.61 -9.82 10.74
C GLY A 183 8.97 -8.92 9.70
N PHE A 184 8.67 -7.72 10.13
CA PHE A 184 8.15 -6.66 9.29
C PHE A 184 9.15 -5.52 9.21
N LEU A 185 9.26 -4.95 8.01
CA LEU A 185 9.92 -3.68 7.80
C LEU A 185 8.87 -2.57 7.93
N ILE A 186 9.15 -1.58 8.76
CA ILE A 186 8.41 -0.33 8.83
C ILE A 186 9.30 0.75 8.22
N VAL A 187 8.87 1.28 7.08
CA VAL A 187 9.56 2.36 6.38
C VAL A 187 8.71 3.61 6.47
N THR A 188 9.30 4.69 6.94
CA THR A 188 8.65 6.00 7.03
C THR A 188 9.53 7.04 6.36
N PHE A 189 8.93 7.90 5.55
CA PHE A 189 9.63 9.03 4.94
C PHE A 189 8.66 10.19 4.67
N THR A 190 9.20 11.37 4.44
CA THR A 190 8.42 12.57 4.11
C THR A 190 8.87 13.15 2.77
N SER A 191 7.96 13.79 2.05
CA SER A 191 8.33 14.65 0.92
C SER A 191 9.07 15.89 1.44
N ALA A 192 10.08 16.34 0.70
CA ALA A 192 10.73 17.63 0.94
C ALA A 192 9.72 18.78 0.87
N VAL A 193 9.89 19.77 1.73
CA VAL A 193 9.15 21.04 1.63
C VAL A 193 9.86 21.88 0.57
N GLU A 194 9.13 22.40 -0.42
CA GLU A 194 9.71 23.43 -1.30
C GLU A 194 9.95 24.67 -0.44
N GLU A 195 11.22 25.06 -0.28
CA GLU A 195 11.55 26.36 0.31
C GLU A 195 11.12 27.43 -0.70
N GLU A 196 10.07 28.20 -0.37
CA GLU A 196 9.60 29.37 -1.14
C GLU A 196 10.65 30.48 -1.20
#